data_AF-A0A2E9J074-F1
#
_entry.id   AF-A0A2E9J074-F1
#
_cell.length_a   1.000
_cell.length_b   1.000
_cell.length_c   1.000
_cell.angle_alpha   90.00
_cell.angle_beta   90.00
_cell.angle_gamma   90.00
#
_symmetry.space_group_name_H-M   'P 1'
#
loop_
_entity.id
_entity.type
_entity.pdbx_description
1 polymer ?
#
loop_
_entity_poly.entity_id
_entity_poly.type
_entity_poly.pdbx_seq_one_letter_code
_entity_poly.pdbx_strand_id
1 'polypeptide(L)'
;MQLYNVSFQFPEIEGQKAAYAKLIEYMSSGAEGDNFEGFELITRVHCPQVGSGVVICKAKSGKELFKPFAPWRAMFGVEFDMQPAFTDEEMCECHKELFETMAG
;
A
#
# COMPACT_ATOMS: atom_id res chain seq x y z
N MET A 1 0.33 -2.00 14.51
CA MET A 1 0.93 -2.06 13.16
C MET A 1 0.92 -0.65 12.61
N GLN A 2 1.97 -0.24 11.91
CA GLN A 2 2.09 1.09 11.32
C GLN A 2 1.21 1.16 10.06
N LEU A 3 0.49 2.28 9.87
CA LEU A 3 -0.25 2.56 8.64
C LEU A 3 0.72 2.99 7.53
N TYR A 4 0.49 2.52 6.32
CA TYR A 4 1.26 2.85 5.13
C TYR A 4 0.35 3.28 3.99
N ASN A 5 0.81 4.32 3.28
CA ASN A 5 0.34 4.67 1.95
C ASN A 5 1.36 4.15 0.93
N VAL A 6 0.94 3.21 0.08
CA VAL A 6 1.78 2.60 -0.95
C VAL A 6 1.26 3.01 -2.31
N SER A 7 1.97 3.92 -2.97
CA SER A 7 1.69 4.27 -4.36
C SER A 7 2.34 3.24 -5.28
N PHE A 8 1.64 2.85 -6.35
CA PHE A 8 2.22 1.96 -7.36
C PHE A 8 2.07 2.51 -8.77
N GLN A 9 3.03 2.16 -9.63
CA GLN A 9 3.07 2.53 -11.03
C GLN A 9 3.49 1.35 -11.89
N PHE A 10 2.78 1.12 -12.99
CA PHE A 10 3.21 0.23 -14.06
C PHE A 10 4.13 1.00 -15.01
N PRO A 11 5.30 0.46 -15.36
CA PRO A 11 6.20 1.08 -16.34
C PRO A 11 5.61 1.10 -17.75
N GLU A 12 4.86 0.06 -18.12
CA GLU A 12 4.35 -0.17 -19.48
C GLU A 12 2.94 -0.80 -19.46
N ILE A 13 2.18 -0.58 -20.55
CA ILE A 13 0.79 -1.03 -20.70
C ILE A 13 0.72 -2.56 -20.76
N GLU A 14 1.68 -3.22 -21.40
CA GLU A 14 1.77 -4.67 -21.52
C GLU A 14 1.91 -5.32 -20.13
N GLY A 15 2.79 -4.76 -19.28
CA GLY A 15 2.95 -5.18 -17.89
C GLY A 15 1.68 -4.97 -17.07
N GLN A 16 1.02 -3.82 -17.25
CA GLN A 16 -0.28 -3.52 -16.63
C GLN A 16 -1.34 -4.56 -17.00
N LYS A 17 -1.48 -4.90 -18.29
CA LYS A 17 -2.44 -5.88 -18.77
C LYS A 17 -2.19 -7.27 -18.19
N ALA A 18 -0.93 -7.71 -18.17
CA ALA A 18 -0.55 -9.01 -17.60
C ALA A 18 -0.83 -9.05 -16.08
N ALA A 19 -0.52 -7.97 -15.37
CA ALA A 19 -0.80 -7.86 -13.94
C ALA A 19 -2.30 -7.91 -13.64
N TYR A 20 -3.15 -7.22 -14.40
CA TYR A 20 -4.60 -7.29 -14.19
C TYR A 20 -5.18 -8.68 -14.47
N ALA A 21 -4.65 -9.41 -15.46
CA ALA A 21 -5.04 -10.82 -15.65
C ALA A 21 -4.72 -11.65 -14.39
N LYS A 22 -3.53 -11.45 -13.81
CA LYS A 22 -3.14 -12.13 -12.57
C LYS A 22 -3.94 -11.68 -11.35
N LEU A 23 -4.32 -10.40 -11.30
CA LEU A 23 -5.18 -9.85 -10.24
C LEU A 23 -6.55 -10.52 -10.25
N ILE A 24 -7.14 -10.77 -11.41
CA ILE A 24 -8.42 -11.50 -11.51
C ILE A 24 -8.32 -12.89 -10.88
N GLU A 25 -7.25 -13.63 -11.19
CA GLU A 25 -6.99 -14.95 -10.58
C GLU A 25 -6.82 -14.84 -9.05
N TYR A 26 -6.03 -13.87 -8.59
CA TYR A 26 -5.76 -13.63 -7.18
C TYR A 26 -7.03 -13.28 -6.39
N MET A 27 -7.89 -12.42 -6.94
CA MET A 27 -9.17 -12.08 -6.33
C MET A 27 -10.11 -13.30 -6.30
N SER A 28 -10.12 -14.09 -7.38
CA SER A 28 -10.96 -15.29 -7.48
C SER A 28 -10.52 -16.40 -6.52
N SER A 29 -9.25 -16.42 -6.12
CA SER A 29 -8.72 -17.36 -5.12
C SER A 29 -8.91 -16.87 -3.67
N GLY A 30 -9.65 -15.78 -3.44
CA GLY A 30 -9.93 -15.26 -2.11
C GLY A 30 -8.88 -14.29 -1.55
N ALA A 31 -7.88 -13.89 -2.34
CA ALA A 31 -6.92 -12.85 -2.01
C ALA A 31 -6.20 -13.02 -0.64
N GLU A 32 -5.79 -14.25 -0.30
CA GLU A 32 -5.21 -14.60 1.02
C GLU A 32 -3.96 -13.79 1.41
N GLY A 33 -3.25 -13.20 0.44
CA GLY A 33 -2.10 -12.33 0.71
C GLY A 33 -2.47 -10.94 1.26
N ASP A 34 -3.76 -10.59 1.29
CA ASP A 34 -4.26 -9.30 1.76
C ASP A 34 -4.31 -9.21 3.28
N ASN A 35 -4.33 -10.34 3.98
CA ASN A 35 -4.38 -10.38 5.44
C ASN A 35 -3.60 -11.58 5.95
N PHE A 36 -2.55 -11.32 6.73
CA PHE A 36 -1.78 -12.35 7.42
C PHE A 36 -1.15 -11.76 8.68
N GLU A 37 -0.51 -12.60 9.50
CA GLU A 37 0.12 -12.12 10.73
C GLU A 37 1.12 -10.99 10.46
N GLY A 38 0.81 -9.80 10.97
CA GLY A 38 1.64 -8.60 10.82
C GLY A 38 1.42 -7.80 9.53
N PHE A 39 0.38 -8.10 8.74
CA PHE A 39 -0.03 -7.31 7.59
C PHE A 39 -1.55 -7.32 7.38
N GLU A 40 -2.11 -6.16 7.07
CA GLU A 40 -3.52 -6.00 6.75
C GLU A 40 -3.68 -4.97 5.62
N LEU A 41 -4.21 -5.38 4.48
CA LEU A 41 -4.62 -4.48 3.42
C LEU A 41 -5.99 -3.88 3.76
N ILE A 42 -6.07 -2.56 3.86
CA ILE A 42 -7.32 -1.84 4.12
C ILE A 42 -8.07 -1.61 2.82
N THR A 43 -7.38 -1.08 1.81
CA THR A 43 -7.98 -0.85 0.49
C THR A 43 -6.92 -0.78 -0.60
N ARG A 44 -7.36 -1.03 -1.84
CA ARG A 44 -6.63 -0.75 -3.07
C ARG A 44 -7.50 0.08 -4.00
N VAL A 45 -6.91 1.12 -4.57
CA VAL A 45 -7.54 1.98 -5.55
C VAL A 45 -6.73 1.92 -6.82
N HIS A 46 -7.40 1.67 -7.94
CA HIS A 46 -6.78 1.51 -9.25
C HIS A 46 -7.09 2.72 -10.13
N CYS A 47 -6.06 3.28 -10.75
CA CYS A 47 -6.14 4.39 -11.69
C CYS A 47 -5.65 3.91 -13.08
N PRO A 48 -6.46 3.11 -13.80
CA PRO A 48 -5.99 2.40 -14.99
C PRO A 48 -5.59 3.32 -16.15
N GLN A 49 -6.17 4.52 -16.25
CA GLN A 49 -5.87 5.50 -17.31
C GLN A 49 -4.42 5.99 -17.29
N VAL A 50 -3.78 5.96 -16.11
CA VAL A 50 -2.40 6.42 -15.91
C VAL A 50 -1.49 5.28 -15.47
N GLY A 51 -1.97 4.04 -15.50
CA GLY A 51 -1.20 2.87 -15.11
C GLY A 51 -0.76 2.88 -13.65
N SER A 52 -1.55 3.46 -12.76
CA SER A 52 -1.15 3.67 -11.35
C SER A 52 -2.22 3.26 -10.35
N GLY A 53 -1.92 3.43 -9.08
CA GLY A 53 -2.90 3.36 -8.01
C GLY A 53 -2.27 3.50 -6.64
N VAL A 54 -3.09 3.27 -5.61
CA VAL A 54 -2.70 3.40 -4.21
C VAL A 54 -3.22 2.21 -3.42
N VAL A 55 -2.41 1.70 -2.52
CA VAL A 55 -2.79 0.72 -1.51
C VAL A 55 -2.61 1.34 -0.13
N ILE A 56 -3.66 1.29 0.67
CA ILE A 56 -3.60 1.63 2.09
C ILE A 56 -3.57 0.32 2.86
N CYS A 57 -2.56 0.15 3.71
CA CYS A 57 -2.36 -1.07 4.48
C CYS A 57 -1.71 -0.77 5.83
N LYS A 58 -1.75 -1.76 6.73
CA LYS A 58 -1.00 -1.75 7.99
C LYS A 58 0.03 -2.86 7.94
N ALA A 59 1.23 -2.60 8.44
CA ALA A 59 2.27 -3.61 8.56
C ALA A 59 2.99 -3.52 9.91
N LYS A 60 3.49 -4.65 10.40
CA LYS A 60 4.29 -4.72 11.63
C LYS A 60 5.72 -4.21 11.40
N SER A 61 6.29 -4.47 10.23
CA SER A 61 7.59 -3.96 9.79
C SER A 61 7.69 -3.90 8.27
N GLY A 62 8.79 -3.35 7.76
CA GLY A 62 9.09 -3.34 6.33
C GLY A 62 9.14 -4.74 5.70
N LYS A 63 9.43 -5.79 6.47
CA LYS A 63 9.45 -7.18 5.98
C LYS A 63 8.05 -7.67 5.63
N GLU A 64 7.09 -7.48 6.54
CA GLU A 64 5.69 -7.84 6.29
C GLU A 64 5.09 -6.94 5.21
N LEU A 65 5.45 -5.65 5.20
CA LEU A 65 5.03 -4.72 4.16
C LEU A 65 5.48 -5.17 2.76
N PHE A 66 6.74 -5.56 2.59
CA PHE A 66 7.29 -5.88 1.27
C PHE A 66 6.73 -7.19 0.67
N LYS A 67 6.36 -8.15 1.53
CA LYS A 67 5.94 -9.51 1.13
C LYS A 67 4.80 -9.55 0.10
N PRO A 68 3.67 -8.84 0.25
CA PRO A 68 2.58 -8.85 -0.74
C PRO A 68 2.95 -8.13 -2.05
N PHE A 69 3.87 -7.15 -2.03
CA PHE A 69 4.22 -6.35 -3.21
C PHE A 69 5.37 -6.95 -4.03
N ALA A 70 6.28 -7.69 -3.39
CA ALA A 70 7.45 -8.27 -4.05
C ALA A 70 7.13 -9.13 -5.29
N PRO A 71 6.09 -10.00 -5.29
CA PRO A 71 5.74 -10.78 -6.48
C PRO A 71 5.32 -9.91 -7.67
N TRP A 72 4.56 -8.84 -7.43
CA TRP A 72 4.11 -7.93 -8.49
C TRP A 72 5.28 -7.17 -9.11
N ARG A 73 6.22 -6.72 -8.27
CA ARG A 73 7.47 -6.11 -8.73
C ARG A 73 8.28 -7.09 -9.59
N ALA A 74 8.45 -8.32 -9.13
CA ALA A 74 9.26 -9.32 -9.81
C ALA A 74 8.65 -9.79 -11.13
N MET A 75 7.32 -9.98 -11.19
CA MET A 75 6.64 -10.52 -12.37
C MET A 75 6.30 -9.45 -13.42
N PHE A 76 5.96 -8.23 -12.99
CA PHE A 76 5.38 -7.21 -13.88
C PHE A 76 6.14 -5.87 -13.83
N GLY A 77 7.25 -5.79 -13.11
CA GLY A 77 8.05 -4.58 -13.01
C GLY A 77 7.37 -3.44 -12.25
N VAL A 78 6.32 -3.71 -11.47
CA VAL A 78 5.60 -2.67 -10.73
C VAL A 78 6.55 -1.92 -9.79
N GLU A 79 6.53 -0.60 -9.90
CA GLU A 79 7.24 0.29 -9.01
C GLU A 79 6.34 0.65 -7.83
N PHE A 80 6.91 0.62 -6.62
CA PHE A 80 6.20 0.91 -5.40
C PHE A 80 6.96 1.99 -4.63
N ASP A 81 6.22 2.99 -4.17
CA ASP A 81 6.68 3.97 -3.19
C ASP A 81 5.91 3.75 -1.89
N MET A 82 6.61 3.32 -0.85
CA MET A 82 6.04 2.85 0.41
C MET A 82 6.33 3.85 1.52
N GLN A 83 5.33 4.64 1.90
CA GLN A 83 5.49 5.69 2.89
C GLN A 83 4.69 5.37 4.16
N PRO A 84 5.28 5.49 5.37
CA PRO A 84 4.48 5.47 6.58
C PRO A 84 3.50 6.65 6.55
N ALA A 85 2.30 6.43 7.04
CA ALA A 85 1.24 7.42 7.11
C ALA A 85 0.68 7.48 8.53
N PHE A 86 0.16 8.64 8.92
CA PHE A 86 -0.52 8.80 10.20
C PHE A 86 -2.02 8.57 10.07
N THR A 87 -2.63 8.07 11.13
CA THR A 87 -4.08 8.17 11.32
C THR A 87 -4.48 9.58 11.73
N ASP A 88 -5.79 9.86 11.68
CA ASP A 88 -6.32 11.14 12.16
C ASP A 88 -5.99 11.35 13.65
N GLU A 89 -6.04 10.30 14.46
CA GLU A 89 -5.71 10.34 15.88
C GLU A 89 -4.23 10.70 16.11
N GLU A 90 -3.31 10.01 15.44
CA GLU A 90 -1.87 10.27 15.54
C GLU A 90 -1.54 11.72 15.11
N MET A 91 -2.12 12.19 14.00
CA MET A 91 -1.96 13.57 13.55
C MET A 91 -2.48 14.57 14.58
N CYS A 92 -3.66 14.31 15.15
CA CYS A 92 -4.26 15.18 16.16
C CYS A 92 -3.42 15.22 17.44
N GLU A 93 -2.87 14.10 17.89
CA GLU A 93 -1.97 14.03 19.06
C GLU A 93 -0.69 14.84 18.81
N CYS A 94 0.00 14.62 17.69
CA CYS A 94 1.20 15.37 17.34
C CYS A 94 0.97 16.89 17.31
N HIS A 95 -0.18 17.33 16.77
CA HIS A 95 -0.47 18.76 16.66
C HIS A 95 -0.91 19.38 17.99
N LYS A 96 -1.57 18.63 18.88
CA LYS A 96 -1.86 19.11 20.25
C LYS A 96 -0.56 19.42 20.99
N GLU A 97 0.40 18.49 20.98
CA GLU A 97 1.71 18.68 21.61
C GLU A 97 2.45 19.87 20.98
N LEU A 98 2.47 19.98 19.64
CA LEU A 98 3.07 21.11 18.95
C LEU A 98 2.48 22.44 19.41
N PHE A 99 1.15 22.55 19.47
CA PHE A 99 0.49 23.80 19.84
C PHE A 99 0.70 24.17 21.32
N GLU A 100 0.85 23.18 22.21
CA GLU A 100 1.24 23.44 23.61
C GLU A 100 2.64 24.05 23.70
N THR A 101 3.60 23.60 22.87
CA THR A 101 4.96 24.17 22.86
C THR A 101 5.03 25.58 22.29
N MET A 102 4.09 25.96 21.42
CA MET A 102 4.04 27.30 20.82
C MET A 102 3.34 28.34 21.69
N ALA A 103 2.63 27.90 22.74
CA ALA A 103 1.89 28.78 23.65
C ALA A 103 2.72 29.27 24.85
N GLY A 104 3.93 28.75 25.05
CA GLY A 104 4.89 29.16 26.09
C GLY A 104 5.99 30.05 25.55
#